data_AF-A0A8J3RIQ3-F1
#
_entry.id   AF-A0A8J3RIQ3-F1
#
_cell.length_a   1.000
_cell.length_b   1.000
_cell.length_c   1.000
_cell.angle_alpha   90.00
_cell.angle_beta   90.00
_cell.angle_gamma   90.00
#
_symmetry.space_group_name_H-M   'P 1'
#
loop_
_entity.id
_entity.type
_entity.pdbx_description
1 polymer ?
#
loop_
_entity_poly.entity_id
_entity_poly.type
_entity_poly.pdbx_seq_one_letter_code
_entity_poly.pdbx_strand_id
1 'polypeptide(L)' 'MLRVLLALAIGGVLAVGASVAVVNVASPTPEPPNKPLYNYGTR' A
#
# COMPACT_ATOMS: atom_id res chain seq x y z
N MET A 1 17.29 12.59 28.28
CA MET A 1 17.59 12.62 26.83
C MET A 1 17.36 11.26 26.18
N LEU A 2 18.11 10.20 26.53
CA LEU A 2 17.98 8.88 25.87
C LEU A 2 16.56 8.30 25.82
N ARG A 3 15.81 8.39 26.93
CA ARG A 3 14.41 7.92 27.01
C ARG A 3 13.47 8.63 26.03
N VAL A 4 13.74 9.91 25.76
CA VAL A 4 12.94 10.74 24.83
C VAL A 4 13.23 10.35 23.39
N LEU A 5 14.51 10.12 23.06
CA LEU A 5 14.91 9.62 21.74
C LEU A 5 14.31 8.24 21.45
N LEU A 6 14.26 7.38 22.47
CA LEU A 6 13.69 6.04 22.35
C LEU A 6 12.16 6.08 22.15
N ALA A 7 11.47 6.97 22.87
CA ALA A 7 10.04 7.22 22.67
C ALA A 7 9.74 7.77 21.26
N LEU A 8 10.57 8.68 20.77
CA LEU A 8 10.47 9.21 19.40
C LEU A 8 10.68 8.13 18.34
N ALA A 9 11.68 7.27 18.53
CA ALA A 9 11.95 6.17 17.61
C ALA A 9 10.80 5.17 17.56
N ILE A 10 10.27 4.76 18.72
CA ILE A 10 9.13 3.83 18.80
C ILE A 10 7.87 4.46 18.18
N GLY A 11 7.59 5.72 18.52
CA GLY A 11 6.45 6.46 17.94
C GLY A 11 6.58 6.62 16.43
N GLY A 12 7.78 6.90 15.93
CA GLY A 12 8.07 7.01 14.50
C GLY A 12 7.83 5.68 13.77
N VAL A 13 8.35 4.57 14.29
CA VAL A 13 8.15 3.24 13.70
C VAL A 13 6.66 2.88 13.66
N LEU A 14 5.92 3.15 14.75
CA LEU A 14 4.49 2.87 14.82
C LEU A 14 3.68 3.70 13.80
N ALA A 15 3.99 5.00 13.67
CA ALA A 15 3.32 5.89 12.73
C ALA A 15 3.57 5.51 11.27
N VAL A 16 4.82 5.14 10.94
CA VAL A 16 5.17 4.65 9.59
C VAL A 16 4.44 3.35 9.28
N GLY A 17 4.45 2.39 10.23
CA GLY A 17 3.74 1.12 10.07
C GLY A 17 2.24 1.29 9.81
N ALA A 18 1.58 2.17 10.57
CA ALA A 18 0.18 2.50 10.37
C ALA A 18 -0.08 3.15 9.00
N SER A 19 0.80 4.04 8.55
CA SER A 19 0.65 4.72 7.25
C SER A 19 0.73 3.74 6.08
N VAL A 20 1.70 2.80 6.12
CA VAL A 20 1.84 1.76 5.11
C VAL A 20 0.64 0.81 5.11
N ALA A 21 0.15 0.43 6.28
CA ALA A 21 -1.03 -0.44 6.40
C ALA A 21 -2.28 0.20 5.78
N VAL A 22 -2.52 1.49 6.04
CA VAL A 22 -3.66 2.23 5.46
C VAL A 22 -3.54 2.28 3.93
N VAL A 23 -2.37 2.61 3.40
CA VAL A 23 -2.15 2.65 1.94
C VAL A 23 -2.38 1.28 1.32
N ASN A 24 -1.85 0.21 1.93
CA ASN A 24 -1.99 -1.14 1.39
C ASN A 24 -3.46 -1.61 1.39
N VAL A 25 -4.23 -1.25 2.41
CA VAL A 25 -5.68 -1.54 2.49
C VAL A 25 -6.49 -0.69 1.51
N ALA A 26 -6.12 0.58 1.34
CA ALA A 26 -6.79 1.50 0.44
C ALA A 26 -6.38 1.35 -1.04
N SER A 27 -5.42 0.47 -1.34
CA SER A 27 -4.96 0.21 -2.70
C SER A 27 -6.16 -0.14 -3.60
N PRO A 28 -6.39 0.60 -4.70
CA PRO A 28 -7.46 0.28 -5.61
C PRO A 28 -7.21 -1.11 -6.22
N THR A 29 -8.29 -1.89 -6.36
CA THR A 29 -8.26 -3.19 -7.03
C THR A 29 -7.66 -3.02 -8.43
N PRO A 30 -6.72 -3.88 -8.86
CA PRO A 30 -6.15 -3.81 -10.20
C PRO A 30 -7.26 -3.75 -11.23
N GLU A 31 -7.17 -2.75 -12.12
CA GLU A 31 -8.20 -2.49 -13.12
C GLU A 31 -8.34 -3.73 -14.02
N PRO A 32 -9.58 -4.18 -14.33
CA PRO A 32 -9.77 -5.34 -15.18
C PRO A 32 -9.05 -5.12 -16.51
N PRO A 33 -8.51 -6.18 -17.15
CA PRO A 33 -7.83 -6.02 -18.43
C PRO A 33 -8.75 -5.32 -19.45
N ASN A 34 -8.40 -4.09 -19.83
CA ASN A 34 -9.10 -3.29 -20.85
C ASN A 34 -8.96 -3.86 -22.28
N LYS A 35 -8.37 -5.04 -22.42
CA LYS A 35 -8.23 -5.78 -23.68
C LYS A 35 -8.85 -7.16 -23.52
N PRO A 36 -9.57 -7.65 -24.55
CA PRO A 36 -10.15 -8.98 -24.51
C PRO A 36 -9.05 -10.02 -24.24
N LEU A 37 -9.27 -10.90 -23.25
CA LEU A 37 -8.32 -11.96 -22.87
C LEU A 37 -8.02 -12.91 -24.05
N TYR A 38 -8.97 -13.05 -24.96
CA TYR A 38 -8.85 -13.83 -26.17
C TYR A 38 -9.16 -12.94 -27.36
N ASN A 39 -8.22 -12.87 -28.28
CA ASN A 39 -8.41 -12.24 -29.58
C ASN A 39 -9.26 -13.20 -30.42
N TYR A 40 -10.58 -13.20 -30.20
CA TYR A 40 -11.52 -13.82 -31.13
C TYR A 40 -11.49 -12.95 -32.39
N GLY A 41 -10.55 -13.27 -33.27
CA GLY A 41 -10.25 -12.49 -34.47
C GLY A 41 -11.54 -12.09 -35.18
N THR A 42 -11.58 -10.81 -35.57
CA THR A 42 -12.56 -10.30 -36.54
C THR A 42 -12.51 -11.20 -37.77
N ARG A 43 -13.56 -12.00 -37.95
CA ARG A 43 -13.85 -12.65 -39.23
C ARG A 43 -14.01 -11.59 -40.30
#